data_AF-A0A4R7NRR1-F1
#
_entry.id   AF-A0A4R7NRR1-F1
#
_cell.length_a   1.000
_cell.length_b   1.000
_cell.length_c   1.000
_cell.angle_alpha   90.00
_cell.angle_beta   90.00
_cell.angle_gamma   90.00
#
_symmetry.space_group_name_H-M   'P 1'
#
loop_
_entity.id
_entity.type
_entity.pdbx_description
1 polymer ?
#
loop_
_entity_poly.entity_id
_entity_poly.type
_entity_poly.pdbx_seq_one_letter_code
_entity_poly.pdbx_strand_id
1 'polypeptide(L)'
;MPAGKKAPSPLFPRLETMDASGFSDTLYAAAANIEESLLMAGATPGEDYTRLDLLRLAEPYVVELHRQSEKGLRVLYPAETVWDEHGQAPHRS
;
A
#
# COMPACT_ATOMS: atom_id res chain seq x y z
N MET A 1 -27.65 -24.41 15.29
CA MET A 1 -26.34 -23.81 14.94
C MET A 1 -26.57 -22.33 14.71
N PRO A 2 -26.04 -21.41 15.55
CA PRO A 2 -26.16 -19.99 15.25
C PRO A 2 -25.31 -19.66 14.02
N ALA A 3 -25.83 -18.80 13.15
CA ALA A 3 -25.16 -18.35 11.94
C ALA A 3 -23.77 -17.82 12.28
N GLY A 4 -22.71 -18.45 11.74
CA GLY A 4 -21.34 -18.03 11.97
C GLY A 4 -21.16 -16.59 11.50
N LYS A 5 -20.79 -15.68 12.41
CA LYS A 5 -20.38 -14.33 12.04
C LYS A 5 -19.23 -14.46 11.04
N LYS A 6 -19.44 -13.93 9.82
CA LYS A 6 -18.41 -13.86 8.80
C LYS A 6 -17.26 -13.04 9.37
N ALA A 7 -16.03 -13.55 9.30
CA ALA A 7 -14.86 -12.80 9.76
C ALA A 7 -14.80 -11.45 9.04
N PRO A 8 -14.42 -10.35 9.73
CA PRO A 8 -14.30 -9.04 9.11
C PRO A 8 -13.34 -9.12 7.91
N SER A 9 -13.73 -8.48 6.80
CA SER A 9 -12.92 -8.48 5.59
C SER A 9 -11.86 -7.38 5.68
N PRO A 10 -10.56 -7.68 5.47
CA PRO A 10 -9.51 -6.68 5.51
C PRO A 10 -9.70 -5.62 4.42
N LEU A 11 -9.35 -4.37 4.73
CA LEU A 11 -9.37 -3.23 3.83
C LEU A 11 -8.16 -3.20 2.89
N PHE A 12 -7.05 -3.81 3.29
CA PHE A 12 -5.82 -4.08 2.54
C PHE A 12 -5.61 -5.59 2.39
N PRO A 13 -6.25 -6.24 1.40
CA PRO A 13 -6.03 -7.65 1.14
C PRO A 13 -4.56 -7.92 0.79
N ARG A 14 -4.04 -9.09 1.19
CA ARG A 14 -2.71 -9.53 0.78
C ARG A 14 -2.67 -9.67 -0.75
N LEU A 15 -1.68 -9.03 -1.36
CA LEU A 15 -1.42 -9.12 -2.79
C LEU A 15 -0.38 -10.23 -3.02
N GLU A 16 -0.55 -11.03 -4.07
CA GLU A 16 0.38 -12.13 -4.41
C GLU A 16 1.73 -11.62 -4.90
N THR A 17 1.74 -10.45 -5.53
CA THR A 17 2.94 -9.81 -6.10
C THR A 17 2.97 -8.33 -5.73
N MET A 18 4.11 -7.87 -5.23
CA MET A 18 4.37 -6.47 -4.93
C MET A 18 5.82 -6.15 -5.34
N ASP A 19 6.03 -5.00 -5.98
CA ASP A 19 7.34 -4.45 -6.26
C ASP A 19 7.78 -3.57 -5.09
N ALA A 20 8.49 -4.18 -4.14
CA ALA A 20 9.02 -3.51 -2.97
C ALA A 20 10.05 -2.39 -3.27
N SER A 21 10.39 -2.14 -4.55
CA SER A 21 11.19 -0.99 -4.94
C SER A 21 10.39 0.32 -5.00
N GLY A 22 9.05 0.23 -5.01
CA GLY A 22 8.13 1.35 -5.04
C GLY A 22 7.68 1.81 -3.65
N PHE A 23 7.55 3.13 -3.48
CA PHE A 23 6.97 3.73 -2.27
C PHE A 23 5.55 3.22 -2.01
N SER A 24 4.71 3.19 -3.05
CA SER A 24 3.30 2.79 -2.96
C SER A 24 3.14 1.35 -2.46
N ASP A 25 3.96 0.44 -2.95
CA ASP A 25 3.92 -0.97 -2.58
C ASP A 25 4.44 -1.17 -1.15
N THR A 26 5.50 -0.45 -0.78
CA THR A 26 6.02 -0.46 0.60
C THR A 26 4.98 0.10 1.59
N LEU A 27 4.29 1.18 1.22
CA LEU A 27 3.22 1.78 2.02
C LEU A 27 2.02 0.85 2.16
N TYR A 28 1.63 0.18 1.08
CA TYR A 28 0.55 -0.81 1.10
C TYR A 28 0.91 -2.00 1.99
N ALA A 29 2.12 -2.54 1.85
CA ALA A 29 2.57 -3.69 2.64
C ALA A 29 2.64 -3.37 4.13
N ALA A 30 3.15 -2.18 4.49
CA ALA A 30 3.16 -1.71 5.86
C ALA A 30 1.74 -1.55 6.43
N ALA A 31 0.82 -0.94 5.67
CA ALA A 31 -0.57 -0.80 6.07
C ALA A 31 -1.27 -2.16 6.28
N ALA A 32 -1.04 -3.13 5.38
CA ALA A 32 -1.59 -4.49 5.49
C ALA A 32 -1.09 -5.23 6.75
N ASN A 33 0.19 -5.08 7.09
CA ASN A 33 0.76 -5.69 8.29
C ASN A 33 0.21 -5.09 9.58
N ILE A 34 -0.02 -3.76 9.60
CA ILE A 34 -0.66 -3.07 10.73
C ILE A 34 -2.11 -3.55 10.86
N GLU A 35 -2.84 -3.64 9.74
CA GLU A 35 -4.21 -4.14 9.74
C GLU A 35 -4.31 -5.58 10.26
N GLU A 36 -3.40 -6.47 9.85
CA GLU A 36 -3.34 -7.85 10.36
C GLU A 36 -3.16 -7.87 11.88
N SER A 37 -2.29 -7.00 12.42
CA SER A 37 -2.08 -6.89 13.87
C SER A 37 -3.33 -6.41 14.61
N LEU A 38 -4.07 -5.45 14.04
CA LEU A 38 -5.32 -4.95 14.60
C LEU A 38 -6.43 -6.02 14.56
N LEU A 39 -6.55 -6.74 13.44
CA LEU A 39 -7.50 -7.84 13.30
C LEU A 39 -7.22 -8.96 14.30
N MET A 40 -5.94 -9.31 14.51
CA MET A 40 -5.54 -10.29 15.55
C MET A 40 -5.89 -9.82 16.96
N ALA A 41 -5.89 -8.51 17.21
CA ALA A 41 -6.32 -7.91 18.47
C ALA A 41 -7.85 -7.81 18.63
N GLY A 42 -8.62 -8.18 17.60
CA GLY A 42 -10.09 -8.17 17.61
C GLY A 42 -10.71 -6.86 17.13
N ALA A 43 -9.93 -5.96 16.53
CA ALA A 43 -10.45 -4.72 15.97
C ALA A 43 -11.31 -4.97 14.72
N THR A 44 -12.32 -4.12 14.51
CA THR A 44 -13.29 -4.21 13.42
C THR A 44 -13.03 -3.11 12.37
N PRO A 45 -12.73 -3.48 11.11
CA PRO A 45 -12.56 -2.50 10.03
C PRO A 45 -13.82 -1.65 9.82
N GLY A 46 -13.64 -0.34 9.66
CA GLY A 46 -14.73 0.63 9.49
C GLY A 46 -15.36 1.10 10.81
N GLU A 47 -15.03 0.46 11.94
CA GLU A 47 -15.40 0.90 13.28
C GLU A 47 -14.17 1.41 14.05
N ASP A 48 -13.16 0.55 14.22
CA ASP A 48 -11.96 0.87 15.00
C ASP A 48 -10.88 1.58 14.17
N TYR A 49 -10.92 1.43 12.84
CA TYR A 49 -9.98 2.08 11.92
C TYR A 49 -10.53 2.17 10.49
N THR A 50 -10.00 3.12 9.72
CA THR A 50 -10.25 3.28 8.29
C THR A 50 -8.98 3.02 7.46
N ARG A 51 -9.12 2.98 6.13
CA ARG A 51 -7.95 2.92 5.23
C ARG A 51 -6.98 4.07 5.44
N LEU A 52 -7.50 5.27 5.69
CA LEU A 52 -6.67 6.47 5.87
C LEU A 52 -5.86 6.39 7.18
N ASP A 53 -6.45 5.83 8.24
CA ASP A 53 -5.75 5.66 9.51
C ASP A 53 -4.59 4.68 9.36
N LEU A 54 -4.81 3.54 8.68
CA LEU A 54 -3.76 2.56 8.39
C LEU A 54 -2.62 3.16 7.56
N LEU A 55 -2.93 3.94 6.52
CA LEU A 55 -1.91 4.62 5.71
C LEU A 55 -1.11 5.64 6.52
N ARG A 56 -1.76 6.40 7.41
CA ARG A 56 -1.09 7.36 8.30
C ARG A 56 -0.18 6.66 9.32
N LEU A 57 -0.59 5.51 9.84
CA LEU A 57 0.24 4.70 10.73
C LEU A 57 1.45 4.10 10.00
N ALA A 58 1.28 3.72 8.73
CA ALA A 58 2.33 3.15 7.91
C ALA A 58 3.37 4.18 7.42
N GLU A 59 2.92 5.39 7.08
CA GLU A 59 3.74 6.48 6.54
C GLU A 59 5.09 6.70 7.23
N PRO A 60 5.19 6.87 8.57
CA PRO A 60 6.48 7.15 9.22
C PRO A 60 7.51 6.04 9.02
N TYR A 61 7.09 4.78 8.99
CA TYR A 61 7.99 3.65 8.73
C TYR A 61 8.52 3.66 7.30
N VAL A 62 7.63 3.93 6.34
CA VAL A 62 8.00 3.97 4.92
C VAL A 62 8.89 5.17 4.60
N VAL A 63 8.60 6.33 5.19
CA VAL A 63 9.45 7.51 5.08
C VAL A 63 10.85 7.22 5.62
N GLU A 64 10.97 6.59 6.80
CA GLU A 64 12.26 6.25 7.38
C GLU A 64 13.04 5.25 6.50
N LEU A 65 12.38 4.19 6.01
CA LEU A 65 12.99 3.24 5.06
C LEU A 65 13.52 3.95 3.80
N HIS A 66 12.77 4.91 3.26
CA HIS A 66 13.23 5.68 2.10
C HIS A 66 14.36 6.64 2.41
N ARG A 67 14.40 7.25 3.60
CA ARG A 67 15.52 8.12 4.03
C ARG A 67 16.82 7.34 4.17
N GLN A 68 16.75 6.09 4.60
CA GLN A 68 17.91 5.20 4.73
C GLN A 68 18.36 4.59 3.39
N SER A 69 17.49 4.61 2.37
CA SER A 69 17.80 4.11 1.04
C SER A 69 18.63 5.14 0.24
N GLU A 70 19.78 4.72 -0.28
CA GLU A 70 20.61 5.54 -1.19
C GLU A 70 19.89 5.97 -2.49
N LYS A 71 18.79 5.28 -2.84
CA LYS A 71 18.04 5.50 -4.09
C LYS A 71 17.03 6.64 -4.02
N GLY A 72 16.74 7.16 -2.82
CA GLY A 72 15.72 8.20 -2.58
C GLY A 72 14.28 7.74 -2.88
N LEU A 73 13.32 8.64 -2.65
CA LEU A 73 11.91 8.42 -2.99
C LEU A 73 11.70 8.73 -4.48
N ARG A 74 11.37 7.74 -5.31
CA ARG A 74 10.95 7.97 -6.70
C ARG A 74 9.44 7.81 -6.79
N VAL A 75 8.73 8.93 -6.86
CA VAL A 75 7.29 8.95 -7.13
C VAL A 75 7.10 9.25 -8.62
N LEU A 76 6.76 8.25 -9.41
CA LEU A 76 6.41 8.43 -10.82
C LEU A 76 4.90 8.67 -10.91
N TYR A 77 4.51 9.86 -11.36
CA TYR A 77 3.11 10.20 -11.62
C TYR A 77 3.00 11.14 -12.83
N PRO A 78 2.04 10.93 -13.76
CA PRO A 78 1.10 9.81 -13.83
C PRO A 78 1.81 8.49 -14.15
N ALA A 79 1.18 7.35 -13.87
CA ALA A 79 1.71 6.02 -14.22
C ALA A 79 1.77 5.74 -15.73
N GLU A 80 1.60 6.77 -16.59
CA GLU A 80 1.62 6.66 -18.04
C GLU A 80 2.99 6.96 -18.67
N THR A 81 4.01 7.33 -17.90
CA THR A 81 5.35 7.54 -18.45
C THR A 81 6.00 6.19 -18.74
N VAL A 82 5.65 5.60 -19.88
CA VAL A 82 6.46 4.59 -20.56
C VAL A 82 7.73 5.33 -21.00
N TRP A 83 8.85 5.06 -20.34
CA TRP A 83 10.15 5.55 -20.81
C TRP A 83 10.42 4.94 -22.18
N ASP A 84 10.50 5.78 -23.20
CA ASP A 84 11.14 5.41 -24.45
C ASP A 84 12.63 5.78 -24.33
N GLU A 85 13.51 4.79 -24.39
CA GLU A 85 14.97 5.01 -24.50
C GLU A 85 15.35 5.77 -25.79
N HIS A 86 14.38 6.03 -26.68
CA HIS A 86 14.54 6.76 -27.93
C HIS A 86 13.46 7.84 -28.21
N GLY A 87 13.02 8.60 -27.19
CA GLY A 87 12.50 9.96 -27.40
C GLY A 87 11.44 10.19 -28.50
N GLN A 88 10.50 9.27 -28.75
CA GLN A 88 9.39 9.53 -29.66
C GLN A 88 8.04 9.26 -29.00
N ALA A 89 7.39 10.35 -28.58
CA ALA A 89 6.03 10.30 -28.06
C ALA A 89 5.03 9.77 -29.13
N PRO A 90 4.01 8.99 -28.74
CA PRO A 90 3.02 8.51 -29.69
C PRO A 90 2.16 9.66 -30.19
N HIS A 91 2.09 9.81 -31.51
CA HIS A 91 1.08 10.62 -32.18
C HIS A 91 -0.32 10.16 -31.74
N ARG A 92 -1.07 11.03 -31.07
CA ARG A 92 -2.54 10.88 -31.02
C ARG A 92 -3.12 11.47 -32.30
N SER A 93 -3.87 10.63 -33.01
CA SER A 93 -4.68 10.96 -34.19
C SER A 93 -5.79 11.96 -33.87
#